data_AF-A0A382GHD1-F1
#
_entry.id   AF-A0A382GHD1-F1
#
_cell.length_a   1.000
_cell.length_b   1.000
_cell.length_c   1.000
_cell.angle_alpha   90.00
_cell.angle_beta   90.00
_cell.angle_gamma   90.00
#
_symmetry.space_group_name_H-M   'P 1'
#
loop_
_entity.id
_entity.type
_entity.pdbx_description
1 polymer ?
#
loop_
_entity_poly.entity_id
_entity_poly.type
_entity_poly.pdbx_seq_one_letter_code
_entity_poly.pdbx_strand_id
1 'polypeptide(L)'
;MAQRVKHSKIKNTGILFELLSRQITVDVMNGDEKSKSVEVLKKFFNEKTELGKENQLYQVLLKENYNSSRKAEKLVDAVIRAREKLQNKKLRTEKYNLIKEIKKNYIVEDFFRARIPNYKVYASIYKKFLAETTPVFDPVDEVDSTFSIIEHITRNKVKPRDTDSKVISEFKKEDKDLRLLSYQLMVDNFNGKYKSLNSMQRNLLKEYVNNISNTNKLREFINNEVVKIKQILNKILPRVTDDITKIKLTEAIKQVDTLSKGRIVKD
;
A
#
# COMPACT_ATOMS: atom_id res chain seq x y z
N MET A 1 17.76 -16.17 28.88
CA MET A 1 18.24 -15.08 28.00
C MET A 1 17.05 -14.53 27.24
N ALA A 2 16.85 -13.20 27.25
CA ALA A 2 15.76 -12.57 26.51
C ALA A 2 15.92 -12.80 25.00
N GLN A 3 14.83 -13.14 24.30
CA GLN A 3 14.86 -13.38 22.85
C GLN A 3 14.41 -12.13 22.11
N ARG A 4 15.30 -11.57 21.28
CA ARG A 4 14.94 -10.50 20.35
C ARG A 4 14.01 -11.04 19.28
N VAL A 5 12.77 -10.57 19.28
CA VAL A 5 11.77 -11.00 18.31
C VAL A 5 11.94 -10.19 17.03
N LYS A 6 12.36 -10.89 15.95
CA LYS A 6 12.40 -10.30 14.62
C LYS A 6 10.99 -10.21 14.03
N HIS A 7 10.64 -9.02 13.54
CA HIS A 7 9.41 -8.84 12.76
C HIS A 7 9.47 -9.66 11.47
N SER A 8 8.34 -10.27 11.10
CA SER A 8 8.20 -10.96 9.82
C SER A 8 7.08 -10.30 9.00
N LYS A 9 7.47 -9.67 7.88
CA LYS A 9 6.55 -9.02 6.93
C LYS A 9 5.44 -9.97 6.48
N ILE A 10 5.80 -11.22 6.18
CA ILE A 10 4.90 -12.26 5.66
C ILE A 10 3.90 -12.75 6.72
N LYS A 11 4.22 -12.64 8.02
CA LYS A 11 3.36 -13.09 9.12
C LYS A 11 2.58 -11.95 9.79
N ASN A 12 2.77 -10.72 9.33
CA ASN A 12 2.13 -9.55 9.90
C ASN A 12 0.75 -9.35 9.27
N THR A 13 -0.30 -9.51 10.07
CA THR A 13 -1.70 -9.49 9.63
C THR A 13 -2.10 -8.16 9.00
N GLY A 14 -1.71 -7.04 9.61
CA GLY A 14 -1.97 -5.72 9.06
C GLY A 14 -1.27 -5.50 7.71
N ILE A 15 -0.04 -5.99 7.57
CA ILE A 15 0.70 -5.95 6.31
C ILE A 15 0.03 -6.82 5.24
N LEU A 16 -0.36 -8.05 5.57
CA LEU A 16 -1.04 -8.94 4.62
C LEU A 16 -2.34 -8.32 4.11
N PHE A 17 -3.11 -7.68 5.01
CA PHE A 17 -4.33 -6.97 4.64
C PHE A 17 -4.05 -5.78 3.71
N GLU A 18 -3.06 -4.95 4.04
CA GLU A 18 -2.65 -3.80 3.23
C GLU A 18 -2.21 -4.22 1.82
N LEU A 19 -1.40 -5.28 1.72
CA LEU A 19 -0.92 -5.79 0.43
C LEU A 19 -2.05 -6.36 -0.43
N LEU A 20 -2.97 -7.13 0.17
CA LEU A 20 -4.15 -7.63 -0.54
C LEU A 20 -5.07 -6.50 -1.00
N SER A 21 -5.27 -5.49 -0.14
CA SER A 21 -6.11 -4.33 -0.49
C SER A 21 -5.55 -3.57 -1.69
N ARG A 22 -4.22 -3.43 -1.78
CA ARG A 22 -3.55 -2.85 -2.95
C ARG A 22 -3.65 -3.75 -4.18
N GLN A 23 -3.53 -5.05 -4.00
CA GLN A 23 -3.65 -6.00 -5.11
C GLN A 23 -5.06 -5.97 -5.71
N ILE A 24 -6.11 -5.76 -4.92
CA ILE A 24 -7.47 -5.51 -5.44
C ILE A 24 -7.47 -4.30 -6.39
N THR A 25 -6.84 -3.18 -6.01
CA THR A 25 -6.74 -2.01 -6.89
C THR A 25 -6.04 -2.35 -8.20
N VAL A 26 -4.95 -3.12 -8.16
CA VAL A 26 -4.22 -3.56 -9.35
C VAL A 26 -5.09 -4.46 -10.25
N ASP A 27 -5.77 -5.44 -9.66
CA ASP A 27 -6.62 -6.39 -10.39
C ASP A 27 -7.78 -5.64 -11.10
N VAL A 28 -8.44 -4.72 -10.39
CA VAL A 28 -9.51 -3.87 -10.94
C VAL A 28 -9.00 -3.00 -12.08
N MET A 29 -7.83 -2.36 -11.93
CA MET A 29 -7.23 -1.55 -12.99
C MET A 29 -6.81 -2.36 -14.22
N ASN A 30 -6.56 -3.65 -14.05
CA ASN A 30 -6.27 -4.56 -15.14
C ASN A 30 -7.52 -5.14 -15.80
N GLY A 31 -8.73 -4.78 -15.34
CA GLY A 31 -9.99 -5.26 -15.89
C GLY A 31 -10.34 -6.68 -15.46
N ASP A 32 -9.72 -7.19 -14.38
CA ASP A 32 -10.04 -8.51 -13.83
C ASP A 32 -11.22 -8.38 -12.86
N GLU A 33 -12.44 -8.44 -13.42
CA GLU A 33 -13.70 -8.33 -12.67
C GLU A 33 -13.86 -9.44 -11.60
N LYS A 34 -13.12 -10.56 -11.72
CA LYS A 34 -13.08 -11.66 -10.75
C LYS A 34 -11.75 -11.70 -10.00
N SER A 35 -11.33 -10.56 -9.47
CA SER A 35 -10.13 -10.43 -8.64
C SER A 35 -10.09 -11.50 -7.53
N LYS A 36 -9.15 -12.43 -7.64
CA LYS A 36 -8.83 -13.42 -6.61
C LYS A 36 -8.49 -12.74 -5.28
N SER A 37 -7.94 -11.53 -5.31
CA SER A 37 -7.63 -10.75 -4.11
C SER A 37 -8.88 -10.42 -3.30
N VAL A 38 -10.01 -10.11 -3.96
CA VAL A 38 -11.30 -9.87 -3.30
C VAL A 38 -11.81 -11.13 -2.61
N GLU A 39 -11.72 -12.28 -3.26
CA GLU A 39 -12.13 -13.57 -2.68
C GLU A 39 -11.30 -13.92 -1.45
N VAL A 40 -9.97 -13.78 -1.55
CA VAL A 40 -9.04 -14.01 -0.44
C VAL A 40 -9.36 -13.06 0.72
N LEU A 41 -9.58 -11.77 0.45
CA LEU A 41 -9.90 -10.81 1.49
C LEU A 41 -11.25 -11.12 2.17
N LYS A 42 -12.31 -11.43 1.41
CA LYS A 42 -13.62 -11.81 1.96
C LYS A 42 -13.53 -13.09 2.81
N LYS A 43 -12.73 -14.07 2.38
CA LYS A 43 -12.52 -15.35 3.06
C LYS A 43 -11.79 -15.21 4.40
N PHE A 44 -10.69 -14.44 4.44
CA PHE A 44 -9.78 -14.42 5.59
C PHE A 44 -9.90 -13.20 6.50
N PHE A 45 -10.51 -12.09 6.06
CA PHE A 45 -10.59 -10.84 6.82
C PHE A 45 -12.02 -10.41 7.15
N ASN A 46 -12.95 -11.36 7.25
CA ASN A 46 -14.30 -11.08 7.75
C ASN A 46 -14.35 -11.15 9.29
N GLU A 47 -15.41 -10.58 9.87
CA GLU A 47 -15.57 -10.42 11.33
C GLU A 47 -15.68 -11.73 12.11
N LYS A 48 -15.99 -12.85 11.43
CA LYS A 48 -16.11 -14.18 12.04
C LYS A 48 -14.74 -14.87 12.20
N THR A 49 -13.74 -14.44 11.45
CA THR A 49 -12.36 -14.99 11.50
C THR A 49 -11.53 -14.31 12.59
N GLU A 50 -10.58 -15.03 13.16
CA GLU A 50 -9.63 -14.45 14.13
C GLU A 50 -8.67 -13.48 13.43
N LEU A 51 -8.28 -13.77 12.17
CA LEU A 51 -7.50 -12.86 11.33
C LEU A 51 -8.22 -11.52 11.10
N GLY A 52 -9.52 -11.55 10.79
CA GLY A 52 -10.33 -10.36 10.62
C GLY A 52 -10.40 -9.51 11.89
N LYS A 53 -10.62 -10.15 13.04
CA LYS A 53 -10.61 -9.49 14.36
C LYS A 53 -9.23 -8.90 14.69
N GLU A 54 -8.15 -9.66 14.49
CA GLU A 54 -6.78 -9.15 14.69
C GLU A 54 -6.51 -7.95 13.78
N ASN A 55 -6.94 -8.00 12.51
CA ASN A 55 -6.79 -6.87 11.59
C ASN A 55 -7.58 -5.63 12.06
N GLN A 56 -8.78 -5.76 12.61
CA GLN A 56 -9.51 -4.61 13.18
C GLN A 56 -8.69 -3.90 14.25
N LEU A 57 -7.98 -4.65 15.11
CA LEU A 57 -7.08 -4.09 16.13
C LEU A 57 -5.88 -3.36 15.51
N TYR A 58 -5.28 -3.89 14.44
CA TYR A 58 -4.29 -3.15 13.65
C TYR A 58 -4.88 -1.84 13.12
N GLN A 59 -6.09 -1.88 12.55
CA GLN A 59 -6.72 -0.71 11.95
C GLN A 59 -7.01 0.39 12.97
N VAL A 60 -7.40 0.03 14.20
CA VAL A 60 -7.58 0.98 15.31
C VAL A 60 -6.27 1.73 15.59
N LEU A 61 -5.18 1.01 15.84
CA LEU A 61 -3.88 1.62 16.18
C LEU A 61 -3.28 2.46 15.03
N LEU A 62 -3.62 2.13 13.77
CA LEU A 62 -3.12 2.86 12.61
C LEU A 62 -3.93 4.13 12.30
N LYS A 63 -5.23 4.15 12.61
CA LYS A 63 -6.16 5.20 12.20
C LYS A 63 -6.42 6.25 13.28
N GLU A 64 -6.53 5.81 14.53
CA GLU A 64 -6.78 6.69 15.67
C GLU A 64 -5.68 7.73 15.81
N ASN A 65 -6.05 8.92 16.27
CA ASN A 65 -5.13 10.02 16.49
C ASN A 65 -5.58 10.83 17.70
N TYR A 66 -4.66 11.04 18.65
CA TYR A 66 -4.95 11.74 19.90
C TYR A 66 -3.91 12.80 20.21
N ASN A 67 -4.36 13.91 20.77
CA ASN A 67 -3.47 14.99 21.22
C ASN A 67 -2.83 14.70 22.60
N SER A 68 -2.99 13.49 23.14
CA SER A 68 -2.52 13.12 24.48
C SER A 68 -1.88 11.75 24.47
N SER A 69 -0.61 11.66 24.86
CA SER A 69 0.12 10.40 25.02
C SER A 69 -0.54 9.47 26.02
N ARG A 70 -1.08 10.00 27.13
CA ARG A 70 -1.82 9.20 28.13
C ARG A 70 -3.08 8.55 27.54
N LYS A 71 -3.78 9.24 26.63
CA LYS A 71 -4.95 8.67 25.94
C LYS A 71 -4.53 7.61 24.92
N ALA A 72 -3.41 7.82 24.22
CA ALA A 72 -2.84 6.86 23.28
C ALA A 72 -2.36 5.58 23.99
N GLU A 73 -1.69 5.70 25.13
CA GLU A 73 -1.28 4.58 25.98
C GLU A 73 -2.50 3.74 26.42
N LYS A 74 -3.55 4.39 26.93
CA LYS A 74 -4.81 3.70 27.28
C LYS A 74 -5.44 2.96 26.10
N LEU A 75 -5.33 3.50 24.89
CA LEU A 75 -5.82 2.83 23.68
C LEU A 75 -4.98 1.59 23.36
N VAL A 76 -3.65 1.69 23.44
CA VAL A 76 -2.76 0.54 23.24
C VAL A 76 -3.11 -0.55 24.25
N ASP A 77 -3.26 -0.23 25.54
CA ASP A 77 -3.64 -1.20 26.56
C ASP A 77 -5.02 -1.83 26.33
N ALA A 78 -6.00 -1.04 25.87
CA ALA A 78 -7.31 -1.54 25.51
C ALA A 78 -7.25 -2.50 24.32
N VAL A 79 -6.42 -2.19 23.31
CA VAL A 79 -6.21 -3.03 22.14
C VAL A 79 -5.50 -4.33 22.51
N ILE A 80 -4.51 -4.31 23.39
CA ILE A 80 -3.83 -5.53 23.86
C ILE A 80 -4.80 -6.43 24.63
N ARG A 81 -5.58 -5.88 25.57
CA ARG A 81 -6.62 -6.65 26.27
C ARG A 81 -7.70 -7.21 25.34
N ALA A 82 -8.02 -6.52 24.25
CA ALA A 82 -8.92 -7.05 23.22
C ALA A 82 -8.25 -8.17 22.41
N ARG A 83 -6.94 -8.04 22.14
CA ARG A 83 -6.17 -9.02 21.38
C ARG A 83 -5.98 -10.34 22.14
N GLU A 84 -5.82 -10.29 23.45
CA GLU A 84 -5.72 -11.47 24.35
C GLU A 84 -6.97 -12.36 24.31
N LYS A 85 -8.13 -11.79 23.96
CA LYS A 85 -9.39 -12.54 23.84
C LYS A 85 -9.47 -13.37 22.55
N LEU A 86 -8.54 -13.20 21.61
CA LEU A 86 -8.53 -13.95 20.35
C LEU A 86 -8.03 -15.37 20.55
N GLN A 87 -8.56 -16.29 19.74
CA GLN A 87 -8.14 -17.69 19.77
C GLN A 87 -6.80 -17.87 19.02
N ASN A 88 -5.69 -17.73 19.74
CA ASN A 88 -4.33 -17.76 19.18
C ASN A 88 -4.02 -19.00 18.32
N LYS A 89 -4.51 -20.19 18.67
CA LYS A 89 -4.34 -21.41 17.85
C LYS A 89 -5.05 -21.27 16.49
N LYS A 90 -6.31 -20.85 16.51
CA LYS A 90 -7.12 -20.65 15.30
C LYS A 90 -6.54 -19.55 14.41
N LEU A 91 -6.13 -18.44 15.02
CA LEU A 91 -5.46 -17.34 14.31
C LEU A 91 -4.17 -17.80 13.59
N ARG A 92 -3.32 -18.61 14.25
CA ARG A 92 -2.10 -19.15 13.62
C ARG A 92 -2.44 -20.01 12.40
N THR A 93 -3.47 -20.86 12.50
CA THR A 93 -3.95 -21.70 11.39
C THR A 93 -4.52 -20.87 10.25
N GLU A 94 -5.40 -19.90 10.55
CA GLU A 94 -5.96 -18.99 9.55
C GLU A 94 -4.87 -18.21 8.81
N LYS A 95 -3.88 -17.70 9.54
CA LYS A 95 -2.72 -16.99 8.99
C LYS A 95 -1.87 -17.87 8.07
N TYR A 96 -1.61 -19.12 8.47
CA TYR A 96 -0.90 -20.07 7.61
C TYR A 96 -1.66 -20.33 6.31
N ASN A 97 -2.98 -20.55 6.40
CA ASN A 97 -3.84 -20.80 5.24
C ASN A 97 -3.90 -19.59 4.30
N LEU A 98 -3.97 -18.37 4.85
CA LEU A 98 -3.90 -17.13 4.08
C LEU A 98 -2.58 -17.04 3.29
N ILE A 99 -1.45 -17.27 3.95
CA ILE A 99 -0.14 -17.22 3.30
C ILE A 99 -0.07 -18.28 2.20
N LYS A 100 -0.57 -19.49 2.44
CA LYS A 100 -0.63 -20.56 1.43
C LYS A 100 -1.46 -20.15 0.21
N GLU A 101 -2.61 -19.53 0.42
CA GLU A 101 -3.49 -19.02 -0.64
C GLU A 101 -2.81 -17.90 -1.45
N ILE A 102 -2.12 -16.97 -0.79
CA ILE A 102 -1.34 -15.91 -1.45
C ILE A 102 -0.24 -16.53 -2.33
N LYS A 103 0.53 -17.49 -1.80
CA LYS A 103 1.60 -18.18 -2.55
C LYS A 103 1.10 -18.95 -3.76
N LYS A 104 -0.15 -19.45 -3.72
CA LYS A 104 -0.76 -20.18 -4.84
C LYS A 104 -1.17 -19.24 -5.98
N ASN A 105 -1.57 -18.01 -5.66
CA ASN A 105 -2.18 -17.09 -6.61
C ASN A 105 -1.26 -15.96 -7.07
N TYR A 106 -0.17 -15.67 -6.33
CA TYR A 106 0.73 -14.56 -6.61
C TYR A 106 2.20 -14.96 -6.51
N ILE A 107 3.04 -14.30 -7.30
CA ILE A 107 4.50 -14.38 -7.18
C ILE A 107 4.88 -13.69 -5.87
N VAL A 108 5.40 -14.48 -4.91
CA VAL A 108 5.67 -14.07 -3.53
C VAL A 108 6.64 -12.90 -3.48
N GLU A 109 7.69 -12.95 -4.29
CA GLU A 109 8.74 -11.95 -4.36
C GLU A 109 8.16 -10.59 -4.75
N ASP A 110 7.31 -10.56 -5.78
CA ASP A 110 6.65 -9.35 -6.25
C ASP A 110 5.64 -8.83 -5.21
N PHE A 111 4.81 -9.72 -4.68
CA PHE A 111 3.76 -9.36 -3.71
C PHE A 111 4.33 -8.72 -2.44
N PHE A 112 5.42 -9.29 -1.90
CA PHE A 112 6.04 -8.79 -0.67
C PHE A 112 7.14 -7.74 -0.91
N ARG A 113 7.50 -7.38 -2.15
CA ARG A 113 8.42 -6.25 -2.44
C ARG A 113 7.73 -4.89 -2.36
N ALA A 114 6.41 -4.86 -2.41
CA ALA A 114 5.61 -3.65 -2.28
C ALA A 114 6.01 -2.79 -1.07
N ARG A 115 6.14 -1.48 -1.30
CA ARG A 115 6.48 -0.50 -0.26
C ARG A 115 5.31 -0.36 0.71
N ILE A 116 5.58 -0.47 2.01
CA ILE A 116 4.55 -0.34 3.05
C ILE A 116 4.77 0.99 3.80
N PRO A 117 3.87 1.97 3.66
CA PRO A 117 3.86 3.18 4.48
C PRO A 117 3.72 2.81 5.96
N ASN A 118 4.38 3.57 6.83
CA ASN A 118 4.39 3.32 8.27
C ASN A 118 4.86 1.89 8.64
N TYR A 119 5.79 1.30 7.87
CA TYR A 119 6.31 -0.05 8.12
C TYR A 119 6.80 -0.26 9.56
N LYS A 120 7.48 0.75 10.13
CA LYS A 120 7.92 0.74 11.54
C LYS A 120 6.74 0.50 12.48
N VAL A 121 5.62 1.20 12.28
CA VAL A 121 4.41 1.08 13.10
C VAL A 121 3.80 -0.31 12.95
N TYR A 122 3.65 -0.82 11.72
CA TYR A 122 3.18 -2.20 11.49
C TYR A 122 4.07 -3.23 12.20
N ALA A 123 5.39 -3.05 12.15
CA ALA A 123 6.35 -3.93 12.81
C ALA A 123 6.24 -3.86 14.33
N SER A 124 6.06 -2.67 14.90
CA SER A 124 5.86 -2.46 16.33
C SER A 124 4.56 -3.10 16.82
N ILE A 125 3.43 -2.94 16.11
CA ILE A 125 2.17 -3.61 16.46
C ILE A 125 2.34 -5.12 16.44
N TYR A 126 3.01 -5.67 15.41
CA TYR A 126 3.28 -7.11 15.34
C TYR A 126 4.13 -7.61 16.49
N LYS A 127 5.19 -6.89 16.84
CA LYS A 127 6.04 -7.25 17.98
C LYS A 127 5.23 -7.27 19.27
N LYS A 128 4.40 -6.26 19.50
CA LYS A 128 3.54 -6.18 20.68
C LYS A 128 2.51 -7.31 20.76
N PHE A 129 1.86 -7.67 19.64
CA PHE A 129 0.94 -8.82 19.59
C PHE A 129 1.67 -10.15 19.74
N LEU A 130 2.92 -10.25 19.29
CA LEU A 130 3.69 -11.47 19.45
C LEU A 130 4.19 -11.67 20.89
N ALA A 131 4.54 -10.58 21.58
CA ALA A 131 4.96 -10.58 22.98
C ALA A 131 3.90 -11.22 23.89
N GLU A 132 2.62 -10.97 23.66
CA GLU A 132 1.49 -11.59 24.37
C GLU A 132 1.56 -13.13 24.38
N THR A 133 2.03 -13.73 23.28
CA THR A 133 2.03 -15.18 23.09
C THR A 133 3.42 -15.82 23.19
N THR A 134 4.44 -15.02 23.54
CA THR A 134 5.84 -15.45 23.58
C THR A 134 6.36 -15.37 25.01
N PRO A 135 6.72 -16.50 25.65
CA PRO A 135 7.06 -16.55 27.07
C PRO A 135 8.35 -15.81 27.43
N VAL A 136 9.22 -15.53 26.47
CA VAL A 136 10.47 -14.81 26.68
C VAL A 136 10.59 -13.72 25.62
N PHE A 137 10.30 -12.48 26.01
CA PHE A 137 10.36 -11.30 25.15
C PHE A 137 11.35 -10.29 25.74
N ASP A 138 12.11 -9.59 24.88
CA ASP A 138 13.03 -8.53 25.32
C ASP A 138 12.23 -7.30 25.78
N PRO A 139 12.31 -6.90 27.07
CA PRO A 139 11.55 -5.76 27.58
C PRO A 139 11.86 -4.45 26.85
N VAL A 140 13.08 -4.29 26.32
CA VAL A 140 13.46 -3.09 25.54
C VAL A 140 12.69 -3.03 24.23
N ASP A 141 12.62 -4.15 23.50
CA ASP A 141 11.84 -4.26 22.26
C ASP A 141 10.34 -3.97 22.50
N GLU A 142 9.83 -4.30 23.69
CA GLU A 142 8.43 -4.11 24.05
C GLU A 142 8.11 -2.63 24.29
N VAL A 143 8.97 -1.97 25.06
CA VAL A 143 8.88 -0.54 25.34
C VAL A 143 9.03 0.25 24.03
N ASP A 144 10.06 -0.03 23.24
CA ASP A 144 10.30 0.65 21.95
C ASP A 144 9.13 0.49 20.97
N SER A 145 8.53 -0.71 20.93
CA SER A 145 7.35 -0.98 20.10
C SER A 145 6.15 -0.16 20.58
N THR A 146 5.94 -0.08 21.90
CA THR A 146 4.84 0.69 22.50
C THR A 146 4.99 2.18 22.20
N PHE A 147 6.17 2.74 22.42
CA PHE A 147 6.46 4.14 22.10
C PHE A 147 6.31 4.45 20.61
N SER A 148 6.76 3.56 19.72
CA SER A 148 6.58 3.74 18.28
C SER A 148 5.10 3.80 17.85
N ILE A 149 4.23 3.07 18.55
CA ILE A 149 2.78 3.10 18.29
C ILE A 149 2.18 4.40 18.86
N ILE A 150 2.55 4.76 20.10
CA ILE A 150 2.08 5.99 20.75
C ILE A 150 2.48 7.21 19.90
N GLU A 151 3.74 7.30 19.46
CA GLU A 151 4.25 8.36 18.58
C GLU A 151 3.43 8.47 17.30
N HIS A 152 3.07 7.35 16.67
CA HIS A 152 2.21 7.36 15.48
C HIS A 152 0.81 7.89 15.76
N ILE A 153 0.21 7.51 16.90
CA ILE A 153 -1.12 7.96 17.32
C ILE A 153 -1.09 9.44 17.69
N THR A 154 -0.03 9.92 18.34
CA THR A 154 0.07 11.31 18.82
C THR A 154 0.70 12.27 17.83
N ARG A 155 1.15 11.79 16.67
CA ARG A 155 1.72 12.66 15.65
C ARG A 155 0.74 13.78 15.28
N ASN A 156 1.22 15.02 15.27
CA ASN A 156 0.50 16.14 14.70
C ASN A 156 0.37 15.89 13.20
N LYS A 157 -0.79 15.40 12.75
CA LYS A 157 -1.04 15.27 11.31
C LYS A 157 -1.08 16.69 10.76
N VAL A 158 -0.15 17.02 9.85
CA VAL A 158 -0.33 18.16 8.93
C VAL A 158 -1.74 18.00 8.36
N LYS A 159 -2.58 19.03 8.48
CA LYS A 159 -3.98 18.97 8.01
C LYS A 159 -3.97 18.37 6.61
N PRO A 160 -4.68 17.25 6.37
CA PRO A 160 -4.89 16.82 5.00
C PRO A 160 -5.52 18.00 4.25
N ARG A 161 -5.00 18.34 3.07
CA ARG A 161 -5.68 19.32 2.20
C ARG A 161 -7.13 18.84 2.07
N ASP A 162 -8.09 19.75 2.24
CA ASP A 162 -9.53 19.49 2.43
C ASP A 162 -10.21 18.63 1.33
N THR A 163 -9.49 18.22 0.30
CA THR A 163 -9.96 17.35 -0.78
C THR A 163 -9.94 15.85 -0.43
N ASP A 164 -9.04 15.39 0.44
CA ASP A 164 -8.84 13.95 0.67
C ASP A 164 -9.72 13.38 1.80
N SER A 165 -10.20 14.24 2.71
CA SER A 165 -10.85 13.85 3.96
C SER A 165 -12.35 13.60 3.84
N LYS A 166 -13.07 14.39 3.04
CA LYS A 166 -14.53 14.25 2.85
C LYS A 166 -14.91 12.95 2.15
N VAL A 167 -14.18 12.63 1.09
CA VAL A 167 -14.36 11.42 0.30
C VAL A 167 -14.24 10.20 1.22
N ILE A 168 -13.10 10.03 1.92
CA ILE A 168 -12.80 8.85 2.75
C ILE A 168 -13.70 8.70 3.99
N SER A 169 -14.25 9.78 4.53
CA SER A 169 -15.16 9.73 5.68
C SER A 169 -16.54 9.17 5.36
N GLU A 170 -17.02 9.39 4.14
CA GLU A 170 -18.30 8.83 3.65
C GLU A 170 -18.14 7.35 3.28
N PHE A 171 -16.97 6.95 2.75
CA PHE A 171 -16.59 5.56 2.42
C PHE A 171 -16.70 4.52 3.56
N LYS A 172 -16.64 4.95 4.83
CA LYS A 172 -16.68 4.03 5.98
C LYS A 172 -18.09 3.59 6.39
N LYS A 173 -19.13 4.34 5.99
CA LYS A 173 -20.49 4.13 6.48
C LYS A 173 -21.35 3.21 5.62
N GLU A 174 -20.87 2.78 4.45
CA GLU A 174 -21.72 2.10 3.46
C GLU A 174 -21.39 0.62 3.21
N ASP A 175 -22.42 -0.07 2.70
CA ASP A 175 -22.53 -1.51 2.44
C ASP A 175 -21.47 -2.03 1.44
N LYS A 176 -21.25 -3.34 1.45
CA LYS A 176 -20.16 -4.04 0.74
C LYS A 176 -20.23 -3.87 -0.79
N ASP A 177 -21.44 -3.76 -1.34
CA ASP A 177 -21.70 -3.55 -2.77
C ASP A 177 -21.54 -2.09 -3.19
N LEU A 178 -21.80 -1.15 -2.28
CA LEU A 178 -21.51 0.27 -2.48
C LEU A 178 -20.02 0.56 -2.52
N ARG A 179 -19.17 -0.19 -1.79
CA ARG A 179 -17.71 -0.05 -1.93
C ARG A 179 -17.21 -0.44 -3.32
N LEU A 180 -17.76 -1.48 -3.92
CA LEU A 180 -17.41 -1.88 -5.28
C LEU A 180 -17.84 -0.80 -6.28
N LEU A 181 -19.06 -0.27 -6.13
CA LEU A 181 -19.58 0.89 -6.87
C LEU A 181 -18.72 2.14 -6.68
N SER A 182 -18.21 2.39 -5.48
CA SER A 182 -17.38 3.55 -5.18
C SER A 182 -15.94 3.39 -5.69
N TYR A 183 -15.43 2.15 -5.78
CA TYR A 183 -14.23 1.84 -6.55
C TYR A 183 -14.45 2.05 -8.05
N GLN A 184 -15.59 1.61 -8.57
CA GLN A 184 -15.98 1.82 -9.96
C GLN A 184 -16.14 3.31 -10.27
N LEU A 185 -16.76 4.09 -9.38
CA LEU A 185 -16.81 5.55 -9.42
C LEU A 185 -15.43 6.21 -9.34
N MET A 186 -14.49 5.68 -8.55
CA MET A 186 -13.11 6.18 -8.56
C MET A 186 -12.41 5.92 -9.89
N VAL A 187 -12.61 4.73 -10.48
CA VAL A 187 -12.12 4.38 -11.81
C VAL A 187 -12.78 5.24 -12.89
N ASP A 188 -14.09 5.48 -12.80
CA ASP A 188 -14.86 6.29 -13.73
C ASP A 188 -14.55 7.78 -13.61
N ASN A 189 -14.35 8.29 -12.39
CA ASN A 189 -13.90 9.66 -12.14
C ASN A 189 -12.45 9.86 -12.58
N PHE A 190 -11.59 8.86 -12.40
CA PHE A 190 -10.23 8.85 -12.95
C PHE A 190 -10.29 8.89 -14.47
N ASN A 191 -11.02 7.96 -15.10
CA ASN A 191 -11.21 7.91 -16.54
C ASN A 191 -11.82 9.21 -17.07
N GLY A 192 -12.79 9.79 -16.36
CA GLY A 192 -13.43 11.07 -16.68
C GLY A 192 -12.49 12.26 -16.59
N LYS A 193 -11.72 12.37 -15.49
CA LYS A 193 -10.72 13.43 -15.28
C LYS A 193 -9.57 13.36 -16.29
N TYR A 194 -9.22 12.16 -16.74
CA TYR A 194 -8.14 11.91 -17.67
C TYR A 194 -8.62 11.51 -19.08
N LYS A 195 -9.89 11.82 -19.44
CA LYS A 195 -10.45 11.55 -20.77
C LYS A 195 -9.63 12.19 -21.90
N SER A 196 -9.04 13.35 -21.64
CA SER A 196 -8.20 14.11 -22.57
C SER A 196 -6.80 13.53 -22.76
N LEU A 197 -6.36 12.58 -21.92
CA LEU A 197 -5.08 11.92 -22.09
C LEU A 197 -5.14 10.93 -23.25
N ASN A 198 -4.09 10.92 -24.07
CA ASN A 198 -3.96 9.93 -25.12
C ASN A 198 -3.67 8.52 -24.55
N SER A 199 -3.75 7.49 -25.40
CA SER A 199 -3.55 6.10 -24.98
C SER A 199 -2.22 5.86 -24.27
N MET A 200 -1.12 6.48 -24.73
CA MET A 200 0.21 6.34 -24.11
C MET A 200 0.25 6.99 -22.72
N GLN A 201 -0.34 8.18 -22.56
CA GLN A 201 -0.41 8.88 -21.28
C GLN A 201 -1.28 8.12 -20.26
N ARG A 202 -2.42 7.57 -20.71
CA ARG A 202 -3.27 6.70 -19.87
C ARG A 202 -2.53 5.43 -19.46
N ASN A 203 -1.76 4.84 -20.38
CA ASN A 203 -0.95 3.67 -20.09
C ASN A 203 0.16 3.97 -19.07
N LEU A 204 0.85 5.11 -19.19
CA LEU A 204 1.83 5.54 -18.19
C LEU A 204 1.21 5.70 -16.80
N LEU A 205 0.03 6.31 -16.69
CA LEU A 205 -0.65 6.41 -15.40
C LEU A 205 -1.08 5.05 -14.87
N LYS A 206 -1.57 4.15 -15.74
CA LYS A 206 -1.91 2.79 -15.37
C LYS A 206 -0.69 2.04 -14.80
N GLU A 207 0.45 2.11 -15.49
CA GLU A 207 1.71 1.53 -15.02
C GLU A 207 2.21 2.17 -13.73
N TYR A 208 2.06 3.49 -13.57
CA TYR A 208 2.42 4.20 -12.33
C TYR A 208 1.57 3.75 -11.13
N VAL A 209 0.25 3.68 -11.28
CA VAL A 209 -0.63 3.23 -10.19
C VAL A 209 -0.45 1.73 -9.92
N ASN A 210 -0.27 0.92 -10.95
CA ASN A 210 0.07 -0.51 -10.81
C ASN A 210 1.45 -0.72 -10.17
N ASN A 211 2.32 0.30 -10.18
CA ASN A 211 3.65 0.23 -9.58
C ASN A 211 3.67 0.26 -8.05
N ILE A 212 2.54 0.57 -7.39
CA ILE A 212 2.42 0.65 -5.92
C ILE A 212 2.98 -0.63 -5.22
N SER A 213 3.07 -1.75 -5.95
CA SER A 213 3.62 -3.02 -5.47
C SER A 213 5.03 -3.41 -5.98
N ASN A 214 5.60 -2.81 -7.03
CA ASN A 214 6.88 -3.28 -7.60
C ASN A 214 7.72 -2.19 -8.32
N THR A 215 8.57 -1.46 -7.60
CA THR A 215 9.34 -0.29 -8.10
C THR A 215 10.23 -0.54 -9.32
N ASN A 216 10.61 -1.78 -9.62
CA ASN A 216 11.49 -2.07 -10.76
C ASN A 216 10.73 -2.08 -12.10
N LYS A 217 9.47 -2.55 -12.11
CA LYS A 217 8.66 -2.66 -13.34
C LYS A 217 8.35 -1.30 -13.98
N LEU A 218 8.04 -0.28 -13.19
CA LEU A 218 7.83 1.09 -13.71
C LEU A 218 9.13 1.70 -14.21
N ARG A 219 10.27 1.41 -13.57
CA ARG A 219 11.56 1.89 -14.06
C ARG A 219 11.88 1.28 -15.43
N GLU A 220 11.68 -0.01 -15.60
CA GLU A 220 11.82 -0.69 -16.90
C GLU A 220 10.85 -0.12 -17.95
N PHE A 221 9.59 0.07 -17.56
CA PHE A 221 8.58 0.70 -18.42
C PHE A 221 8.99 2.11 -18.87
N ILE A 222 9.36 2.99 -17.92
CA ILE A 222 9.79 4.36 -18.23
C ILE A 222 11.03 4.35 -19.11
N ASN A 223 12.02 3.48 -18.84
CA ASN A 223 13.21 3.39 -19.69
C ASN A 223 12.86 3.02 -21.14
N ASN A 224 11.91 2.10 -21.33
CA ASN A 224 11.42 1.72 -22.65
C ASN A 224 10.64 2.87 -23.33
N GLU A 225 9.78 3.57 -22.60
CA GLU A 225 9.04 4.73 -23.12
C GLU A 225 9.96 5.91 -23.48
N VAL A 226 11.01 6.15 -22.69
CA VAL A 226 12.06 7.15 -22.96
C VAL A 226 12.73 6.87 -24.30
N VAL A 227 13.07 5.60 -24.59
CA VAL A 227 13.64 5.20 -25.89
C VAL A 227 12.65 5.47 -27.03
N LYS A 228 11.37 5.11 -26.87
CA LYS A 228 10.32 5.35 -27.89
C LYS A 228 10.13 6.84 -28.16
N ILE A 229 10.03 7.66 -27.12
CA ILE A 229 9.90 9.12 -27.24
C ILE A 229 11.09 9.69 -28.00
N LYS A 230 12.32 9.29 -27.63
CA LYS A 230 13.54 9.73 -28.31
C LYS A 230 13.53 9.38 -29.80
N GLN A 231 13.09 8.18 -30.16
CA GLN A 231 12.95 7.78 -31.57
C GLN A 231 11.92 8.62 -32.32
N ILE A 232 10.78 8.93 -31.71
CA ILE A 232 9.75 9.78 -32.31
C ILE A 232 10.28 11.20 -32.53
N LEU A 233 10.90 11.80 -31.51
CA LEU A 233 11.44 13.16 -31.60
C LEU A 233 12.55 13.27 -32.66
N ASN A 234 13.45 12.28 -32.75
CA ASN A 234 14.48 12.23 -33.78
C ASN A 234 13.94 12.06 -35.21
N LYS A 235 12.78 11.41 -35.39
CA LYS A 235 12.11 11.32 -36.70
C LYS A 235 11.43 12.62 -37.12
N ILE A 236 10.98 13.42 -36.14
CA ILE A 236 10.31 14.70 -36.38
C ILE A 236 11.33 15.83 -36.60
N LEU A 237 12.46 15.80 -35.90
CA LEU A 237 13.48 16.85 -35.92
C LEU A 237 13.91 17.32 -37.33
N PRO A 238 14.12 16.44 -38.35
CA PRO A 238 14.49 16.86 -39.69
C PRO A 238 13.36 17.58 -40.46
N ARG A 239 12.11 17.42 -40.02
CA ARG A 239 10.91 18.00 -40.66
C ARG A 239 10.53 19.37 -40.08
N VAL A 240 11.23 19.81 -39.03
CA VAL A 240 11.00 21.12 -38.40
C VAL A 240 11.77 22.19 -39.17
N THR A 241 11.04 23.14 -39.73
CA THR A 241 11.59 24.26 -40.52
C THR A 241 11.95 25.47 -39.68
N ASP A 242 11.33 25.63 -38.50
CA ASP A 242 11.62 26.74 -37.59
C ASP A 242 12.90 26.48 -36.76
N ASP A 243 13.89 27.34 -36.91
CA ASP A 243 15.21 27.18 -36.29
C ASP A 243 15.14 27.19 -34.76
N ILE A 244 14.29 28.05 -34.19
CA ILE A 244 14.12 28.15 -32.73
C ILE A 244 13.53 26.85 -32.18
N THR A 245 12.50 26.31 -32.83
CA THR A 245 11.86 25.04 -32.47
C THR A 245 12.83 23.88 -32.64
N LYS A 246 13.66 23.89 -33.69
CA LYS A 246 14.70 22.88 -33.92
C LYS A 246 15.75 22.86 -32.81
N ILE A 247 16.21 24.02 -32.36
CA ILE A 247 17.14 24.16 -31.22
C ILE A 247 16.48 23.61 -29.94
N LYS A 248 15.26 24.06 -29.63
CA LYS A 248 14.51 23.60 -28.43
C LYS A 248 14.25 22.10 -28.44
N LEU A 249 13.88 21.53 -29.59
CA LEU A 249 13.62 20.10 -29.75
C LEU A 249 14.90 19.27 -29.60
N THR A 250 16.02 19.75 -30.14
CA THR A 250 17.34 19.12 -29.98
C THR A 250 17.75 19.08 -28.51
N GLU A 251 17.53 20.17 -27.78
CA GLU A 251 17.82 20.24 -26.36
C GLU A 251 16.90 19.33 -25.54
N ALA A 252 15.60 19.28 -25.85
CA ALA A 252 14.67 18.35 -25.22
C ALA A 252 15.10 16.88 -25.42
N ILE A 253 15.54 16.50 -26.63
CA ILE A 253 16.06 15.15 -26.93
C ILE A 253 17.27 14.81 -26.05
N LYS A 254 18.18 15.75 -25.81
CA LYS A 254 19.33 15.55 -24.90
C LYS A 254 18.90 15.38 -23.45
N GLN A 255 17.91 16.15 -23.00
CA GLN A 255 17.41 16.08 -21.63
C GLN A 255 16.62 14.80 -21.34
N VAL A 256 15.95 14.22 -22.34
CA VAL A 256 15.21 12.94 -22.21
C VAL A 256 16.11 11.80 -21.69
N ASP A 257 17.40 11.77 -22.04
CA ASP A 257 18.35 10.77 -21.53
C ASP A 257 18.63 10.89 -20.02
N THR A 258 18.36 12.05 -19.42
CA THR A 258 18.55 12.24 -17.97
C THR A 258 17.44 11.59 -17.15
N LEU A 259 16.28 11.32 -17.75
CA LEU A 259 15.11 10.73 -17.10
C LEU A 259 15.30 9.25 -16.74
N SER A 260 16.19 8.55 -17.46
CA SER A 260 16.50 7.13 -17.23
C SER A 260 17.52 6.89 -16.11
N LYS A 261 18.08 7.95 -15.49
CA LYS A 261 19.09 7.83 -14.45
C LYS A 261 18.48 7.39 -13.11
N GLY A 262 19.12 6.40 -12.46
CA GLY A 262 18.80 5.93 -11.11
C GLY A 262 17.88 4.70 -11.08
N ARG A 263 17.85 4.02 -9.92
CA ARG A 263 17.10 2.77 -9.71
C ARG A 263 15.61 2.97 -9.42
N ILE A 264 15.24 4.14 -8.89
CA ILE A 264 13.89 4.44 -8.37
C ILE A 264 13.36 5.66 -9.10
N VAL A 265 12.13 5.60 -9.60
CA VAL A 265 11.43 6.75 -10.17
C VAL A 265 11.00 7.63 -8.99
N LYS A 266 11.48 8.89 -8.95
CA LYS A 266 11.07 9.84 -7.92
C LYS A 266 9.66 10.35 -8.24
N ASP A 267 8.84 10.50 -7.20
CA ASP A 267 7.54 11.18 -7.27
C ASP A 267 7.72 12.66 -7.62
#